data_AF-A0A2A4V3Z8-F1
#
_entry.id   AF-A0A2A4V3Z8-F1
#
_cell.length_a   1.000
_cell.length_b   1.000
_cell.length_c   1.000
_cell.angle_alpha   90.00
_cell.angle_beta   90.00
_cell.angle_gamma   90.00
#
_symmetry.space_group_name_H-M   'P 1'
#
loop_
_entity.id
_entity.type
_entity.pdbx_description
1 polymer ?
#
loop_
_entity_poly.entity_id
_entity_poly.type
_entity_poly.pdbx_seq_one_letter_code
_entity_poly.pdbx_strand_id
1 'polypeptide(L)'
;MFSKSPTKEEGKAFLLFDGFYAGLLLGLQLGRLSEKSSLEKNNFIIGYPDVYLDSRSYIAGLVVEAELRRLDTVNYSQADYEREIAKLLDPDEPSRLSKENGIEAVNLYAAGGFEYLREKMKPKPTSVQNFLIRYHELWDEEFGDT
;
A
#
# COMPACT_ATOMS: atom_id res chain seq x y z
N MET A 1 -24.80 -17.24 -17.69
CA MET A 1 -23.51 -17.82 -17.24
C MET A 1 -23.32 -17.36 -15.80
N PHE A 2 -23.65 -18.21 -14.82
CA PHE A 2 -23.55 -17.82 -13.41
C PHE A 2 -22.08 -17.89 -13.00
N SER A 3 -21.52 -16.75 -12.62
CA SER A 3 -20.19 -16.66 -12.02
C SER A 3 -20.14 -17.61 -10.82
N LYS A 4 -19.17 -18.52 -10.82
CA LYS A 4 -18.92 -19.40 -9.68
C LYS A 4 -18.61 -18.52 -8.46
N SER A 5 -19.33 -18.73 -7.36
CA SER A 5 -19.02 -18.02 -6.12
C SER A 5 -17.60 -18.39 -5.68
N PRO A 6 -16.79 -17.41 -5.21
CA PRO A 6 -15.43 -17.66 -4.77
C PRO A 6 -15.43 -18.66 -3.61
N THR A 7 -14.41 -19.51 -3.59
CA THR A 7 -14.12 -20.40 -2.47
C THR A 7 -13.78 -19.60 -1.21
N LYS A 8 -13.84 -20.24 -0.05
CA LYS A 8 -13.52 -19.60 1.24
C LYS A 8 -12.09 -19.07 1.31
N GLU A 9 -11.15 -19.73 0.63
CA GLU A 9 -9.75 -19.29 0.58
C GLU A 9 -9.58 -18.08 -0.35
N GLU A 10 -10.23 -18.07 -1.52
CA GLU A 10 -10.26 -16.93 -2.43
C GLU A 10 -10.90 -15.70 -1.75
N GLY A 11 -11.99 -15.89 -1.01
CA GLY A 11 -12.62 -14.81 -0.25
C GLY A 11 -11.74 -14.25 0.86
N LYS A 12 -10.95 -15.09 1.54
CA LYS A 12 -9.99 -14.65 2.56
C LYS A 12 -8.83 -13.87 1.93
N ALA A 13 -8.29 -14.35 0.81
CA ALA A 13 -7.23 -13.67 0.09
C ALA A 13 -7.67 -12.29 -0.41
N PHE A 14 -8.91 -12.18 -0.89
CA PHE A 14 -9.50 -10.91 -1.32
C PHE A 14 -9.61 -9.90 -0.16
N LEU A 15 -10.09 -10.33 1.01
CA LEU A 15 -10.14 -9.46 2.19
C LEU A 15 -8.74 -9.05 2.69
N LEU A 16 -7.74 -9.92 2.57
CA LEU A 16 -6.35 -9.57 2.88
C LEU A 16 -5.77 -8.58 1.87
N PHE A 17 -6.12 -8.72 0.59
CA PHE A 17 -5.79 -7.74 -0.45
C PHE A 17 -6.39 -6.37 -0.13
N ASP A 18 -7.69 -6.30 0.13
CA ASP A 18 -8.37 -5.04 0.47
C ASP A 18 -7.75 -4.38 1.69
N GLY A 19 -7.51 -5.15 2.76
CA GLY A 19 -6.89 -4.64 3.98
C GLY A 19 -5.46 -4.14 3.77
N PHE A 20 -4.68 -4.85 2.95
CA PHE A 20 -3.32 -4.44 2.60
C PHE A 20 -3.32 -3.12 1.84
N TYR A 21 -4.13 -2.99 0.79
CA TYR A 21 -4.15 -1.76 -0.02
C TYR A 21 -4.77 -0.58 0.73
N ALA A 22 -5.75 -0.81 1.61
CA ALA A 22 -6.26 0.23 2.51
C ALA A 22 -5.16 0.76 3.43
N GLY A 23 -4.34 -0.14 4.01
CA GLY A 23 -3.15 0.24 4.78
C GLY A 23 -2.10 0.95 3.93
N LEU A 24 -1.82 0.43 2.74
CA LEU A 24 -0.82 0.99 1.82
C LEU A 24 -1.15 2.43 1.42
N LEU A 25 -2.37 2.68 0.93
CA LEU A 25 -2.77 4.01 0.47
C LEU A 25 -2.67 5.04 1.60
N LEU A 26 -3.10 4.66 2.80
CA LEU A 26 -3.02 5.54 3.97
C LEU A 26 -1.58 5.78 4.41
N GLY A 27 -0.75 4.72 4.43
CA GLY A 27 0.66 4.82 4.77
C GLY A 27 1.46 5.70 3.81
N LEU A 28 1.22 5.54 2.50
CA LEU A 28 1.82 6.37 1.45
C LEU A 28 1.42 7.84 1.60
N GLN A 29 0.12 8.10 1.80
CA GLN A 29 -0.38 9.47 1.94
C GLN A 29 0.18 10.17 3.19
N LEU A 30 0.26 9.45 4.32
CA LEU A 30 0.84 9.95 5.57
C LEU A 30 2.38 10.03 5.55
N GLY A 31 3.04 9.42 4.57
CA GLY A 31 4.49 9.22 4.59
C GLY A 31 4.96 8.34 5.77
N ARG A 32 4.09 7.46 6.29
CA ARG A 32 4.35 6.67 7.50
C ARG A 32 4.86 5.26 7.17
N LEU A 33 6.10 5.00 7.56
CA LEU A 33 6.73 3.67 7.51
C LEU A 33 6.62 2.99 8.88
N SER A 34 6.47 1.66 8.88
CA SER A 34 6.71 0.83 10.08
C SER A 34 8.17 0.36 10.15
N GLU A 35 8.51 -0.40 11.18
CA GLU A 35 9.79 -1.08 11.31
C GLU A 35 9.81 -2.40 10.50
N LYS A 36 10.98 -2.79 9.99
CA LYS A 36 11.15 -4.10 9.31
C LYS A 36 10.77 -5.28 10.22
N SER A 37 10.94 -5.13 11.54
CA SER A 37 10.58 -6.12 12.56
C SER A 37 9.08 -6.39 12.64
N SER A 38 8.25 -5.43 12.22
CA SER A 38 6.79 -5.52 12.21
C SER A 38 6.22 -6.21 10.96
N LEU A 39 7.07 -6.50 9.96
CA LEU A 39 6.62 -7.12 8.73
C LEU A 39 6.32 -8.62 8.92
N GLU A 40 5.21 -9.05 8.33
CA GLU A 40 4.85 -10.47 8.26
C GLU A 40 5.90 -11.24 7.45
N LYS A 41 6.34 -12.39 7.99
CA LYS A 41 7.40 -13.21 7.35
C LYS A 41 6.91 -13.98 6.12
N ASN A 42 5.60 -14.21 6.03
CA ASN A 42 5.01 -14.99 4.96
C ASN A 42 4.34 -14.04 3.96
N ASN A 43 4.64 -14.22 2.68
CA ASN A 43 3.90 -13.56 1.61
C ASN A 43 2.45 -14.04 1.63
N PHE A 44 1.50 -13.11 1.71
CA PHE A 44 0.07 -13.42 1.72
C PHE A 44 -0.67 -12.86 0.51
N ILE A 45 -0.01 -12.03 -0.31
CA ILE A 45 -0.49 -11.56 -1.63
C ILE A 45 0.65 -11.80 -2.63
N ILE A 46 0.40 -12.65 -3.63
CA ILE A 46 1.37 -12.99 -4.67
C ILE A 46 0.92 -12.29 -5.96
N GLY A 47 1.10 -10.97 -6.00
CA GLY A 47 0.74 -10.13 -7.14
C GLY A 47 -0.67 -9.53 -7.09
N TYR A 48 -1.00 -8.78 -8.14
CA TYR A 48 -2.30 -8.11 -8.29
C TYR A 48 -3.35 -9.13 -8.76
N PRO A 49 -4.57 -9.12 -8.19
CA PRO A 49 -5.72 -9.75 -8.81
C PRO A 49 -5.90 -9.22 -10.23
N ASP A 50 -6.33 -10.07 -11.17
CA ASP A 50 -6.40 -9.74 -12.60
C ASP A 50 -7.15 -8.43 -12.90
N VAL A 51 -8.24 -8.20 -12.18
CA VAL A 51 -9.08 -7.00 -12.33
C VAL A 51 -8.38 -5.69 -11.92
N TYR A 52 -7.26 -5.78 -11.21
CA TYR A 52 -6.46 -4.65 -10.74
C TYR A 52 -5.06 -4.60 -11.38
N LEU A 53 -4.81 -5.41 -12.41
CA LEU A 53 -3.51 -5.41 -13.10
C LEU A 53 -3.16 -4.04 -13.71
N ASP A 54 -4.16 -3.27 -14.15
CA ASP A 54 -3.94 -1.93 -14.69
C ASP A 54 -3.56 -0.92 -13.59
N SER A 55 -3.88 -1.21 -12.34
CA SER A 55 -3.56 -0.36 -11.18
C SER A 55 -2.09 -0.40 -10.77
N ARG A 56 -1.33 -1.41 -11.19
CA ARG A 56 0.06 -1.64 -10.71
C ARG A 56 1.00 -0.47 -10.97
N SER A 57 0.87 0.18 -12.12
CA SER A 57 1.71 1.33 -12.49
C SER A 57 1.38 2.55 -11.64
N TYR A 58 0.11 2.72 -11.26
CA TYR A 58 -0.30 3.80 -10.35
C TYR A 58 0.26 3.57 -8.95
N ILE A 59 0.15 2.35 -8.41
CA ILE A 59 0.73 2.03 -7.10
C ILE A 59 2.25 2.20 -7.11
N ALA A 60 2.94 1.71 -8.15
CA ALA A 60 4.38 1.91 -8.27
C ALA A 60 4.75 3.41 -8.32
N GLY A 61 3.96 4.22 -9.04
CA GLY A 61 4.11 5.68 -9.07
C GLY A 61 3.91 6.34 -7.70
N LEU A 62 2.90 5.93 -6.93
CA LEU A 62 2.65 6.44 -5.58
C LEU A 62 3.78 6.09 -4.60
N VAL A 63 4.36 4.89 -4.71
CA VAL A 63 5.51 4.48 -3.90
C VAL A 63 6.74 5.32 -4.21
N VAL A 64 7.02 5.52 -5.50
CA VAL A 64 8.10 6.41 -5.94
C VAL A 64 7.88 7.81 -5.39
N GLU A 65 6.68 8.38 -5.57
CA GLU A 65 6.36 9.72 -5.09
C GLU A 65 6.53 9.86 -3.58
N ALA A 66 6.06 8.89 -2.79
CA ALA A 66 6.22 8.90 -1.33
C ALA A 66 7.69 8.81 -0.90
N GLU A 67 8.49 7.96 -1.54
CA GLU A 67 9.93 7.86 -1.26
C GLU A 67 10.67 9.13 -1.68
N LEU A 68 10.32 9.74 -2.82
CA LEU A 68 10.92 11.00 -3.24
C LEU A 68 10.56 12.14 -2.29
N ARG A 69 9.30 12.25 -1.85
CA ARG A 69 8.90 13.21 -0.79
C ARG A 69 9.70 13.00 0.50
N ARG A 70 9.97 11.76 0.87
CA ARG A 70 10.75 11.42 2.06
C ARG A 70 12.23 11.80 1.94
N LEU A 71 12.77 11.72 0.72
CA LEU A 71 14.16 12.06 0.42
C LEU A 71 14.35 13.54 0.09
N ASP A 72 13.26 14.27 -0.13
CA ASP A 72 13.28 15.66 -0.56
C ASP A 72 14.00 16.54 0.46
N THR A 73 15.23 16.89 0.10
CA THR A 73 16.11 17.79 0.81
C THR A 73 16.71 18.73 -0.22
N VAL A 74 17.12 19.93 0.21
CA VAL A 74 17.61 21.02 -0.66
C VAL A 74 18.82 20.62 -1.55
N ASN A 75 19.42 19.44 -1.35
CA ASN A 75 20.65 18.99 -2.00
C ASN A 75 20.51 17.86 -3.02
N TYR A 76 19.30 17.38 -3.37
CA TYR A 76 19.17 16.32 -4.38
C TYR A 76 19.31 16.87 -5.81
N SER A 77 20.23 16.30 -6.60
CA SER A 77 20.32 16.57 -8.03
C SER A 77 19.32 15.70 -8.81
N GLN A 78 19.02 16.07 -10.06
CA GLN A 78 18.20 15.24 -10.95
C GLN A 78 18.75 13.80 -11.08
N ALA A 79 20.07 13.65 -11.18
CA ALA A 79 20.71 12.34 -11.27
C ALA A 79 20.54 11.50 -9.99
N ASP A 80 20.44 12.15 -8.82
CA ASP A 80 20.14 11.46 -7.57
C ASP A 80 18.70 10.95 -7.58
N TYR A 81 17.72 11.77 -7.99
CA TYR A 81 16.33 11.34 -8.13
C TYR A 81 16.20 10.16 -9.09
N GLU A 82 16.81 10.24 -10.28
CA GLU A 82 16.77 9.15 -11.27
C GLU A 82 17.34 7.84 -10.70
N ARG A 83 18.44 7.92 -9.94
CA ARG A 83 19.04 6.76 -9.28
C ARG A 83 18.12 6.17 -8.20
N GLU A 84 17.48 6.99 -7.39
CA GLU A 84 16.57 6.50 -6.35
C GLU A 84 15.29 5.89 -6.95
N ILE A 85 14.75 6.48 -8.02
CA ILE A 85 13.63 5.89 -8.79
C ILE A 85 14.03 4.52 -9.36
N ALA A 86 15.23 4.42 -9.95
CA ALA A 86 15.71 3.18 -10.55
C ALA A 86 15.90 2.04 -9.53
N LYS A 87 16.14 2.36 -8.25
CA LYS A 87 16.18 1.35 -7.18
C LYS A 87 14.82 0.78 -6.86
N LEU A 88 13.75 1.55 -7.04
CA LEU A 88 12.38 1.18 -6.64
C LEU A 88 11.62 0.44 -7.75
N LEU A 89 11.92 0.74 -9.01
CA LEU A 89 11.18 0.22 -10.16
C LEU A 89 11.89 -0.93 -10.86
N ASP A 90 11.10 -1.89 -11.31
CA ASP A 90 11.54 -2.95 -12.23
C ASP A 90 10.43 -3.18 -13.26
N PRO A 91 10.61 -2.73 -14.53
CA PRO A 91 9.59 -2.89 -15.56
C PRO A 91 9.26 -4.35 -15.86
N ASP A 92 10.15 -5.30 -15.62
CA ASP A 92 9.92 -6.71 -15.97
C ASP A 92 9.16 -7.45 -14.86
N GLU A 93 9.10 -6.89 -13.64
CA GLU A 93 8.35 -7.46 -12.54
C GLU A 93 6.84 -7.25 -12.68
N PRO A 94 5.99 -8.24 -12.32
CA PRO A 94 4.54 -8.12 -12.40
C PRO A 94 3.96 -6.91 -11.67
N SER A 95 4.58 -6.50 -10.56
CA SER A 95 4.19 -5.34 -9.73
C SER A 95 4.75 -4.00 -10.23
N ARG A 96 5.66 -4.01 -11.22
CA ARG A 96 6.50 -2.87 -11.64
C ARG A 96 7.50 -2.37 -10.59
N LEU A 97 7.60 -3.06 -9.46
CA LEU A 97 8.48 -2.71 -8.34
C LEU A 97 9.63 -3.70 -8.28
N SER A 98 10.82 -3.20 -7.96
CA SER A 98 11.99 -4.04 -7.74
C SER A 98 11.76 -4.97 -6.54
N LYS A 99 12.23 -6.21 -6.65
CA LYS A 99 12.05 -7.25 -5.61
C LYS A 99 12.67 -6.87 -4.26
N GLU A 100 13.71 -6.06 -4.27
CA GLU A 100 14.41 -5.61 -3.07
C GLU A 100 13.76 -4.35 -2.53
N ASN A 101 14.12 -3.18 -3.06
CA ASN A 101 13.73 -1.90 -2.44
C ASN A 101 12.25 -1.56 -2.67
N GLY A 102 11.71 -1.85 -3.85
CA GLY A 102 10.33 -1.50 -4.19
C GLY A 102 9.29 -2.28 -3.38
N ILE A 103 9.45 -3.62 -3.31
CA ILE A 103 8.58 -4.47 -2.49
C ILE A 103 8.75 -4.19 -0.99
N GLU A 104 9.98 -3.93 -0.54
CA GLU A 104 10.22 -3.53 0.85
C GLU A 104 9.50 -2.23 1.21
N ALA A 105 9.64 -1.19 0.38
CA ALA A 105 8.98 0.10 0.61
C ALA A 105 7.46 -0.05 0.71
N VAL A 106 6.84 -0.77 -0.23
CA VAL A 106 5.39 -1.05 -0.20
C VAL A 106 4.97 -1.70 1.11
N ASN A 107 5.69 -2.74 1.55
CA ASN A 107 5.33 -3.47 2.76
C ASN A 107 5.47 -2.58 4.01
N LEU A 108 6.50 -1.74 4.08
CA LEU A 108 6.71 -0.83 5.20
C LEU A 108 5.64 0.26 5.27
N TYR A 109 5.23 0.82 4.13
CA TYR A 109 4.13 1.79 4.07
C TYR A 109 2.79 1.14 4.42
N ALA A 110 2.50 -0.06 3.89
CA ALA A 110 1.28 -0.78 4.24
C ALA A 110 1.19 -1.09 5.75
N ALA A 111 2.31 -1.50 6.36
CA ALA A 111 2.39 -1.72 7.79
C ALA A 111 2.21 -0.41 8.59
N GLY A 112 2.83 0.69 8.16
CA GLY A 112 2.70 1.99 8.82
C GLY A 112 1.26 2.53 8.78
N GLY A 113 0.57 2.39 7.64
CA GLY A 113 -0.84 2.74 7.54
C GLY A 113 -1.74 1.81 8.35
N PHE A 114 -1.43 0.51 8.44
CA PHE A 114 -2.17 -0.42 9.29
C PHE A 114 -2.05 -0.08 10.79
N GLU A 115 -0.86 0.31 11.25
CA GLU A 115 -0.67 0.81 12.61
C GLU A 115 -1.54 2.04 12.88
N TYR A 116 -1.55 2.99 11.94
CA TYR A 116 -2.39 4.19 12.04
C TYR A 116 -3.87 3.86 12.13
N LEU A 117 -4.37 2.97 11.25
CA LEU A 117 -5.74 2.47 11.29
C LEU A 117 -6.08 1.86 12.66
N ARG A 118 -5.19 1.02 13.20
CA ARG A 118 -5.41 0.37 14.50
C ARG A 118 -5.40 1.36 15.67
N GLU A 119 -4.61 2.43 15.57
CA GLU A 119 -4.56 3.50 16.56
C GLU A 119 -5.86 4.31 16.56
N LYS A 120 -6.33 4.72 15.38
CA LYS A 120 -7.47 5.63 15.20
C LYS A 120 -8.82 4.92 15.23
N MET A 121 -8.92 3.70 14.72
CA MET A 121 -10.18 2.95 14.67
C MET A 121 -10.45 2.14 15.95
N LYS A 122 -10.50 2.82 17.10
CA LYS A 122 -10.88 2.22 18.39
C LYS A 122 -12.33 2.62 18.74
N PRO A 123 -13.19 1.68 19.19
CA PRO A 123 -12.98 0.22 19.23
C PRO A 123 -12.87 -0.38 17.83
N LYS A 124 -12.29 -1.59 17.72
CA LYS A 124 -12.09 -2.29 16.43
C LYS A 124 -13.41 -2.39 15.66
N PRO A 125 -13.42 -2.11 14.33
CA PRO A 125 -14.60 -2.32 13.49
C PRO A 125 -15.13 -3.75 13.57
N THR A 126 -16.44 -3.90 13.66
CA THR A 126 -17.13 -5.20 13.82
C THR A 126 -17.64 -5.77 12.49
N SER A 127 -17.60 -4.99 11.41
CA SER A 127 -17.99 -5.41 10.06
C SER A 127 -17.19 -4.66 8.99
N VAL A 128 -17.20 -5.16 7.76
CA VAL A 128 -16.57 -4.52 6.59
C VAL A 128 -17.20 -3.16 6.30
N GLN A 129 -18.53 -3.06 6.40
CA GLN A 129 -19.25 -1.80 6.17
C GLN A 129 -18.85 -0.74 7.20
N ASN A 130 -18.75 -1.13 8.47
CA ASN A 130 -18.27 -0.23 9.53
C ASN A 130 -16.83 0.22 9.28
N PHE A 131 -15.96 -0.69 8.82
CA PHE A 131 -14.59 -0.35 8.44
C PHE A 131 -14.56 0.67 7.29
N LEU A 132 -15.30 0.44 6.20
CA LEU A 132 -15.28 1.31 5.02
C LEU A 132 -15.77 2.72 5.33
N ILE A 133 -16.85 2.86 6.09
CA ILE A 133 -17.37 4.17 6.53
C ILE A 133 -16.30 4.91 7.33
N ARG A 134 -15.74 4.25 8.35
CA ARG A 134 -14.72 4.86 9.21
C ARG A 134 -13.41 5.15 8.48
N TYR A 135 -13.06 4.34 7.48
CA TYR A 135 -11.90 4.57 6.65
C TYR A 135 -12.07 5.83 5.83
N HIS A 136 -13.24 6.01 5.22
CA HIS A 136 -13.57 7.23 4.49
C HIS A 136 -13.60 8.46 5.40
N GLU A 137 -14.27 8.37 6.56
CA GLU A 137 -14.28 9.46 7.55
C GLU A 137 -12.85 9.83 7.98
N LEU A 138 -12.01 8.84 8.29
CA LEU A 138 -10.61 9.08 8.64
C LEU A 138 -9.83 9.70 7.47
N TRP A 139 -10.08 9.28 6.23
CA TRP A 139 -9.42 9.86 5.07
C TRP A 139 -9.78 11.34 4.88
N ASP A 140 -11.07 11.67 4.99
CA ASP A 140 -11.56 13.05 4.89
C ASP A 140 -11.06 13.92 6.04
N GLU A 141 -11.01 13.39 7.26
CA GLU A 141 -10.48 14.12 8.42
C GLU A 141 -9.00 14.50 8.25
N GLU A 142 -8.20 13.63 7.63
CA GLU A 142 -6.76 13.85 7.45
C GLU A 142 -6.44 14.63 6.17
N PHE A 143 -7.26 14.51 5.11
CA PHE A 143 -6.92 14.98 3.75
C PHE A 143 -8.05 15.72 3.02
N GLY A 144 -9.22 15.93 3.64
CA GLY A 144 -10.41 16.48 2.96
C GLY A 144 -10.34 17.96 2.59
N ASP A 145 -9.35 18.70 3.10
CA ASP A 145 -9.15 20.12 2.82
C ASP A 145 -8.05 20.41 1.78
N THR A 146 -7.55 19.39 1.06
CA THR A 146 -6.63 19.58 -0.09
C THR A 146 -7.33 19.84 -1.42
#